data_AF-A0A7X8ZF62-F1
#
_entry.id   AF-A0A7X8ZF62-F1
#
_cell.length_a   1.000
_cell.length_b   1.000
_cell.length_c   1.000
_cell.angle_alpha   90.00
_cell.angle_beta   90.00
_cell.angle_gamma   90.00
#
_symmetry.space_group_name_H-M   'P 1'
#
loop_
_entity.id
_entity.type
_entity.pdbx_description
1 polymer ?
#
loop_
_entity_poly.entity_id
_entity_poly.type
_entity_poly.pdbx_seq_one_letter_code
_entity_poly.pdbx_strand_id
1 'polypeptide(L)' 'MKNEAVLQHRRLAAWLMTPEARMRRFKQMQEQAFAMMSKEGRENFILRNHRLRSMVYENGRWRFVRDIQSS' A
#
# COMPACT_ATOMS: atom_id res chain seq x y z
N MET A 1 -14.94 20.74 -15.29
CA MET A 1 -15.96 20.53 -14.24
C MET A 1 -16.49 19.09 -14.11
N LYS A 2 -16.72 18.31 -15.19
CA LYS A 2 -17.30 16.94 -15.06
C LYS A 2 -16.42 15.93 -14.28
N ASN A 3 -15.10 16.08 -14.28
CA ASN A 3 -14.19 15.13 -13.63
C ASN A 3 -14.11 15.26 -12.10
N GLU A 4 -14.25 16.47 -11.55
CA GLU A 4 -14.12 16.67 -10.10
C GLU A 4 -15.31 16.10 -9.32
N ALA A 5 -16.53 16.28 -9.84
CA ALA A 5 -17.73 15.70 -9.25
C ALA A 5 -17.66 14.15 -9.20
N VAL A 6 -17.13 13.53 -10.26
CA VAL A 6 -16.91 12.08 -10.31
C VAL A 6 -15.85 11.62 -9.31
N LEU A 7 -14.75 12.37 -9.18
CA LEU A 7 -13.69 12.07 -8.21
C LEU A 7 -14.18 12.25 -6.77
N GLN A 8 -14.96 13.29 -6.49
CA GLN A 8 -15.55 13.55 -5.18
C GLN A 8 -16.55 12.46 -4.79
N HIS A 9 -17.42 12.04 -5.70
CA HIS A 9 -18.32 10.91 -5.49
C HIS A 9 -17.55 9.62 -5.19
N ARG A 10 -16.47 9.32 -5.94
CA ARG A 10 -15.63 8.13 -5.69
C ARG A 10 -14.94 8.17 -4.32
N ARG A 11 -14.49 9.35 -3.88
CA ARG A 11 -13.89 9.55 -2.55
C ARG A 11 -14.94 9.32 -1.47
N LEU A 12 -16.12 9.95 -1.56
CA LEU A 12 -17.22 9.75 -0.62
C LEU A 12 -17.64 8.28 -0.53
N ALA A 13 -17.80 7.61 -1.69
CA ALA A 13 -18.13 6.19 -1.74
C ALA A 13 -17.06 5.30 -1.07
N ALA A 14 -15.77 5.67 -1.12
CA ALA A 14 -14.71 4.95 -0.43
C ALA A 14 -14.68 5.23 1.08
N TRP A 15 -15.06 6.44 1.50
CA TRP A 15 -15.17 6.84 2.91
C TRP A 15 -16.33 6.14 3.63
N LEU A 16 -17.44 5.93 2.92
CA LEU A 16 -18.63 5.23 3.44
C LEU A 16 -18.48 3.70 3.54
N MET A 17 -17.38 3.14 3.02
CA MET A 17 -17.11 1.70 3.14
C MET A 17 -16.71 1.33 4.56
N THR A 18 -17.22 0.19 5.03
CA THR A 18 -16.70 -0.46 6.24
C THR A 18 -15.20 -0.79 6.06
N PRO A 19 -14.43 -0.90 7.15
CA PRO A 19 -13.02 -1.27 7.07
C PRO A 19 -12.78 -2.55 6.25
N GLU A 20 -13.62 -3.57 6.40
CA GLU A 20 -13.51 -4.85 5.69
C GLU A 20 -13.78 -4.69 4.20
N ALA A 21 -14.80 -3.92 3.82
CA ALA A 21 -15.11 -3.64 2.43
C ALA A 21 -13.98 -2.84 1.76
N ARG A 22 -13.39 -1.88 2.49
CA ARG A 22 -12.23 -1.11 2.04
C ARG A 22 -11.02 -2.01 1.82
N MET A 23 -10.76 -2.94 2.74
CA MET A 23 -9.66 -3.90 2.61
C MET A 23 -9.85 -4.86 1.44
N ARG A 24 -11.07 -5.38 1.21
CA ARG A 24 -11.38 -6.22 0.04
C ARG A 24 -11.14 -5.46 -1.27
N ARG A 25 -11.62 -4.22 -1.35
CA ARG A 25 -11.42 -3.37 -2.53
C ARG A 25 -9.94 -3.04 -2.75
N PHE A 26 -9.20 -2.76 -1.69
CA PHE A 26 -7.77 -2.54 -1.76
C PHE A 26 -7.02 -3.76 -2.30
N LYS A 27 -7.33 -4.95 -1.77
CA LYS A 27 -6.75 -6.22 -2.26
C LYS A 27 -7.03 -6.42 -3.75
N GLN A 28 -8.27 -6.20 -4.19
CA GLN A 28 -8.65 -6.34 -5.60
C GLN A 28 -7.87 -5.37 -6.50
N MET A 29 -7.69 -4.12 -6.08
CA MET A 29 -6.88 -3.15 -6.83
C MET A 29 -5.41 -3.55 -6.90
N GLN A 30 -4.86 -4.12 -5.81
CA GLN A 30 -3.49 -4.64 -5.82
C GLN A 30 -3.33 -5.82 -6.78
N GLU A 31 -4.27 -6.77 -6.79
CA GLU A 31 -4.26 -7.92 -7.71
C GLU A 31 -4.31 -7.47 -9.17
N GLN A 32 -5.16 -6.49 -9.50
CA GLN A 32 -5.21 -5.89 -10.84
C GLN A 32 -3.89 -5.19 -11.22
N ALA A 33 -3.31 -4.43 -10.29
CA ALA A 33 -2.02 -3.78 -10.52
C ALA A 33 -0.91 -4.80 -10.77
N PHE A 34 -0.89 -5.91 -10.03
CA PHE A 34 0.08 -6.98 -10.24
C PHE A 34 -0.12 -7.72 -11.57
N ALA A 35 -1.36 -7.90 -12.02
CA ALA A 35 -1.65 -8.53 -13.29
C ALA A 35 -1.13 -7.72 -14.49
N MET A 36 -1.06 -6.40 -14.37
CA MET A 36 -0.54 -5.49 -15.40
C MET A 36 0.98 -5.28 -15.32
N MET A 37 1.64 -5.79 -14.27
CA MET A 37 3.05 -5.52 -14.00
C MET A 37 3.95 -6.56 -14.67
N SER A 38 5.13 -6.13 -15.13
CA SER A 38 6.17 -7.08 -15.57
C SER A 38 6.65 -7.94 -14.40
N LYS A 39 7.22 -9.11 -14.71
CA LYS A 39 7.82 -10.01 -13.70
C LYS A 39 8.85 -9.28 -12.83
N GLU A 40 9.74 -8.53 -13.47
CA GLU A 40 10.77 -7.73 -12.79
C GLU A 40 10.15 -6.62 -11.91
N GLY A 41 9.11 -5.93 -12.41
CA GLY A 41 8.39 -4.93 -11.63
C GLY A 41 7.76 -5.53 -10.37
N ARG A 42 7.19 -6.74 -10.50
CA ARG A 42 6.57 -7.46 -9.38
C ARG A 42 7.60 -7.88 -8.34
N GLU A 43 8.75 -8.40 -8.77
CA GLU A 43 9.86 -8.75 -7.88
C GLU A 43 10.39 -7.51 -7.13
N ASN A 44 10.60 -6.40 -7.83
CA ASN A 44 11.00 -5.13 -7.23
C ASN A 44 9.98 -4.61 -6.20
N PHE A 45 8.68 -4.74 -6.48
CA PHE A 45 7.62 -4.38 -5.54
C PHE A 45 7.67 -5.23 -4.27
N ILE A 46 7.84 -6.55 -4.41
CA ILE A 46 7.96 -7.49 -3.27
C ILE A 46 9.18 -7.13 -2.42
N LEU A 47 10.34 -6.91 -3.04
CA LEU A 47 11.57 -6.53 -2.35
C LEU A 47 11.41 -5.20 -1.59
N ARG A 48 10.80 -4.18 -2.21
CA ARG A 48 10.53 -2.89 -1.55
C ARG A 48 9.60 -3.05 -0.35
N ASN A 49 8.53 -3.83 -0.48
CA ASN A 49 7.61 -4.07 0.63
C ASN A 49 8.24 -4.88 1.76
N HIS A 50 9.05 -5.88 1.43
CA HIS A 50 9.83 -6.61 2.42
C HIS A 50 10.73 -5.67 3.21
N ARG A 51 11.47 -4.77 2.51
CA ARG A 51 12.32 -3.75 3.15
C ARG A 51 11.51 -2.84 4.09
N LEU A 52 10.36 -2.35 3.65
CA LEU A 52 9.49 -1.48 4.47
C LEU A 52 8.92 -2.19 5.70
N ARG A 53 8.56 -3.48 5.59
CA ARG A 53 8.13 -4.29 6.74
C ARG A 53 9.26 -4.56 7.73
N SER A 54 10.49 -4.58 7.22
CA SER A 54 11.70 -4.59 8.03
C SER A 54 12.10 -3.18 8.50
N MET A 55 11.25 -2.16 8.41
CA MET A 55 11.52 -0.83 8.99
C MET A 55 10.58 -0.57 10.18
N VAL A 56 11.16 -0.16 11.30
CA VAL A 56 10.42 0.26 12.51
C VAL A 56 10.68 1.74 12.72
N TYR A 57 9.67 2.46 13.20
CA TYR A 57 9.80 3.85 13.58
C TYR A 57 10.05 3.94 15.10
N GLU A 58 11.28 4.26 15.48
CA GLU A 58 11.73 4.36 16.87
C GLU A 58 12.46 5.68 17.09
N ASN A 59 12.18 6.38 18.19
CA ASN A 59 12.85 7.62 18.58
C ASN A 59 12.88 8.70 17.48
N GLY A 60 11.78 8.85 16.75
CA GLY A 60 11.65 9.85 15.68
C GLY A 60 12.40 9.51 14.40
N ARG A 61 12.93 8.30 14.25
CA ARG A 61 13.67 7.85 13.05
C ARG A 61 13.20 6.48 12.59
N TRP A 62 13.20 6.27 11.27
CA TRP A 62 13.01 4.94 10.70
C TRP A 62 14.32 4.16 10.76
N ARG A 63 14.29 2.94 11.30
CA ARG A 63 15.44 2.03 11.40
C ARG A 63 15.08 0.68 10.79
N PHE A 64 16.05 -0.04 10.23
CA PHE A 64 15.79 -1.41 9.80
C PHE A 64 15.78 -2.34 11.03
N VAL A 65 14.86 -3.30 11.07
CA VAL A 65 14.75 -4.34 12.11
C VAL A 65 16.05 -5.15 12.22
N ARG A 66 16.82 -5.28 11.13
CA ARG A 66 18.15 -5.91 11.17
C ARG A 66 19.19 -5.09 11.94
N ASP A 67 19.00 -3.78 12.08
CA ASP A 67 19.90 -2.90 12.87
C ASP A 67 19.67 -3.08 14.38
N ILE A 68 18.51 -3.61 14.79
CA ILE A 68 18.10 -3.78 16.19
C ILE A 68 18.80 -4.98 16.87
N GLN A 69 19.42 -5.88 16.10
CA GLN A 69 20.18 -7.02 16.64
C GLN A 69 21.70 -6.78 16.64
N SER A 70 22.12 -5.66 17.23
CA SER A 70 23.53 -5.44 17.60
C SER A 70 23.58 -5.12 19.10
N SER A 71 23.35 -6.12 19.94
CA SER A 71 23.54 -6.05 21.39
C SER A 71 23.97 -7.41 21.91
#